data_AF-A0A533TEY1-F1
#
_entry.id   AF-A0A533TEY1-F1
#
_cell.length_a   1.000
_cell.length_b   1.000
_cell.length_c   1.000
_cell.angle_alpha   90.00
_cell.angle_beta   90.00
_cell.angle_gamma   90.00
#
_symmetry.space_group_name_H-M   'P 1'
#
loop_
_entity.id
_entity.type
_entity.pdbx_description
1 polymer ?
#
loop_
_entity_poly.entity_id
_entity_poly.type
_entity_poly.pdbx_seq_one_letter_code
_entity_poly.pdbx_strand_id
1 'polypeptide(L)'
;MSNSRRVCAAWTLNGFFILALLVLFSRHALASDNLPLPPPQASQEVQLIFQDIVSTGDNKNMPFIILDKKQAKIYSFQKDGQLLGEAPALLGIAIGDYYYPGTGQKLMSDIKVEERTTPAGRFHG
;
A
#
# COMPACT_ATOMS: atom_id res chain seq x y z
N MET A 1 -79.59 -15.43 28.19
CA MET A 1 -78.91 -16.63 27.65
C MET A 1 -78.03 -16.16 26.50
N SER A 2 -76.69 -16.10 26.66
CA SER A 2 -75.74 -17.17 26.28
C SER A 2 -75.81 -17.42 24.76
N ASN A 3 -74.78 -17.33 23.90
CA ASN A 3 -73.33 -17.42 24.07
C ASN A 3 -72.67 -17.33 22.67
N SER A 4 -71.48 -16.71 22.62
CA SER A 4 -70.29 -16.96 21.79
C SER A 4 -70.39 -17.57 20.37
N ARG A 5 -69.63 -16.96 19.44
CA ARG A 5 -68.59 -17.59 18.59
C ARG A 5 -67.83 -16.48 17.83
N ARG A 6 -66.69 -16.01 18.35
CA ARG A 6 -65.31 -16.37 17.90
C ARG A 6 -65.15 -16.33 16.37
N VAL A 7 -64.66 -15.21 15.85
CA VAL A 7 -64.22 -15.06 14.46
C VAL A 7 -62.80 -15.61 14.32
N CYS A 8 -62.61 -16.43 13.29
CA CYS A 8 -61.38 -17.12 12.93
C CYS A 8 -60.24 -16.17 12.52
N ALA A 9 -59.03 -16.62 12.82
CA ALA A 9 -57.75 -16.05 12.40
C ALA A 9 -57.62 -16.00 10.87
N ALA A 10 -57.41 -14.81 10.33
CA ALA A 10 -56.99 -14.59 8.95
C ALA A 10 -55.50 -14.26 8.94
N TRP A 11 -54.71 -15.23 8.49
CA TRP A 11 -53.31 -15.07 8.11
C TRP A 11 -53.23 -14.29 6.79
N THR A 12 -52.55 -13.14 6.76
CA THR A 12 -51.80 -12.66 5.58
C THR A 12 -50.61 -11.82 6.06
N LEU A 13 -49.46 -12.47 6.27
CA LEU A 13 -48.15 -11.83 6.39
C LEU A 13 -47.60 -11.64 4.98
N ASN A 14 -47.60 -10.41 4.44
CA ASN A 14 -46.77 -10.03 3.30
C ASN A 14 -46.61 -8.51 3.29
N GLY A 15 -45.60 -8.01 3.99
CA GLY A 15 -45.36 -6.58 4.04
C GLY A 15 -44.24 -6.13 4.96
N PHE A 16 -43.10 -6.82 5.01
CA PHE A 16 -41.93 -6.31 5.74
C PHE A 16 -40.62 -6.93 5.24
N PHE A 17 -40.43 -7.02 3.92
CA PHE A 17 -39.18 -7.52 3.32
C PHE A 17 -38.63 -6.57 2.25
N ILE A 18 -38.78 -5.25 2.45
CA ILE A 18 -38.25 -4.22 1.52
C ILE A 18 -37.30 -3.22 2.23
N LEU A 19 -37.07 -3.32 3.55
CA LEU A 19 -36.23 -2.33 4.28
C LEU A 19 -34.90 -2.88 4.83
N ALA A 20 -34.35 -3.96 4.26
CA ALA A 20 -33.08 -4.55 4.73
C ALA A 20 -31.98 -4.67 3.66
N LEU A 21 -32.10 -3.98 2.52
CA LEU A 21 -31.12 -4.06 1.42
C LEU A 21 -30.43 -2.72 1.08
N LEU A 22 -30.52 -1.70 1.92
CA LEU A 22 -29.98 -0.36 1.63
C LEU A 22 -28.76 0.07 2.45
N VAL A 23 -28.17 -0.82 3.29
CA VAL A 23 -27.00 -0.44 4.12
C VAL A 23 -25.80 -1.38 3.95
N LEU A 24 -25.86 -2.41 3.10
CA LEU A 24 -24.76 -3.38 2.96
C LEU A 24 -23.86 -3.19 1.71
N PHE A 25 -24.07 -2.16 0.88
CA PHE A 25 -23.33 -2.01 -0.40
C PHE A 25 -22.50 -0.72 -0.58
N SER A 26 -22.26 0.07 0.47
CA SER A 26 -21.38 1.26 0.39
C SER A 26 -19.96 1.02 0.89
N ARG A 27 -19.37 -0.12 0.52
CA ARG A 27 -17.91 -0.31 0.51
C ARG A 27 -17.39 -0.54 -0.91
N HIS A 28 -17.91 0.21 -1.88
CA HIS A 28 -17.14 0.44 -3.10
C HIS A 28 -16.14 1.55 -2.76
N ALA A 29 -14.95 1.15 -2.30
CA ALA A 29 -13.79 2.01 -2.44
C ALA A 29 -13.68 2.29 -3.94
N LEU A 30 -13.98 3.51 -4.34
CA LEU A 30 -13.72 3.96 -5.70
C LEU A 30 -12.21 3.93 -5.86
N ALA A 31 -11.67 2.80 -6.31
CA ALA A 31 -10.41 2.78 -7.01
C ALA A 31 -10.62 3.74 -8.18
N SER A 32 -10.09 4.95 -8.06
CA SER A 32 -10.12 5.91 -9.14
C SER A 32 -9.30 5.29 -10.26
N ASP A 33 -9.97 4.97 -11.38
CA ASP A 33 -9.39 4.30 -12.56
C ASP A 33 -8.17 5.04 -13.16
N ASN A 34 -7.84 6.22 -12.65
CA ASN A 34 -6.72 7.05 -13.10
C ASN A 34 -5.68 7.36 -12.01
N LEU A 35 -5.69 6.69 -10.86
CA LEU A 35 -4.59 6.86 -9.90
C LEU A 35 -3.32 6.24 -10.49
N PRO A 36 -2.18 6.94 -10.43
CA PRO A 36 -0.90 6.35 -10.80
C PRO A 36 -0.67 5.07 -10.00
N LEU A 37 -0.20 4.02 -10.68
CA LEU A 37 0.10 2.74 -10.08
C LEU A 37 1.60 2.45 -10.20
N PRO A 38 2.18 1.75 -9.21
CA PRO A 38 3.55 1.28 -9.31
C PRO A 38 3.65 0.16 -10.36
N PRO A 39 4.84 -0.10 -10.94
CA PRO A 39 5.02 -1.21 -11.88
C PRO A 39 4.60 -2.56 -11.28
N PRO A 40 3.86 -3.42 -12.01
CA PRO A 40 3.39 -4.72 -11.50
C PRO A 40 4.50 -5.66 -11.02
N GLN A 41 5.72 -5.50 -11.53
CA GLN A 41 6.90 -6.29 -11.19
C GLN A 41 7.59 -5.80 -9.89
N ALA A 42 7.22 -4.62 -9.38
CA ALA A 42 7.74 -4.12 -8.12
C ALA A 42 7.30 -5.01 -6.96
N SER A 43 8.17 -5.16 -5.96
CA SER A 43 7.84 -5.92 -4.75
C SER A 43 6.63 -5.34 -4.02
N GLN A 44 5.94 -6.19 -3.24
CA GLN A 44 4.76 -5.78 -2.47
C GLN A 44 5.05 -4.59 -1.57
N GLU A 45 6.24 -4.54 -0.95
CA GLU A 45 6.67 -3.41 -0.12
C GLU A 45 6.75 -2.10 -0.90
N VAL A 46 7.25 -2.13 -2.14
CA VAL A 46 7.27 -0.95 -3.01
C VAL A 46 5.85 -0.52 -3.36
N GLN A 47 4.96 -1.46 -3.65
CA GLN A 47 3.57 -1.12 -3.99
C GLN A 47 2.86 -0.43 -2.81
N LEU A 48 3.09 -0.94 -1.59
CA LEU A 48 2.53 -0.37 -0.35
C LEU A 48 3.09 1.03 -0.07
N ILE A 49 4.40 1.21 -0.12
CA ILE A 49 5.04 2.51 0.14
C ILE A 49 4.66 3.54 -0.92
N PHE A 50 4.62 3.14 -2.20
CA PHE A 50 4.16 4.01 -3.27
C PHE A 50 2.73 4.50 -3.01
N GLN A 51 1.82 3.59 -2.66
CA GLN A 51 0.43 3.94 -2.38
C GLN A 51 0.33 4.89 -1.19
N ASP A 52 1.12 4.67 -0.14
CA ASP A 52 1.19 5.56 1.02
C ASP A 52 1.69 6.96 0.64
N ILE A 53 2.81 7.06 -0.08
CA ILE A 53 3.38 8.34 -0.54
C ILE A 53 2.36 9.15 -1.37
N VAL A 54 1.72 8.51 -2.34
CA VAL A 54 0.78 9.18 -3.26
C VAL A 54 -0.52 9.56 -2.55
N SER A 55 -1.04 8.72 -1.65
CA SER A 55 -2.29 9.00 -0.94
C SER A 55 -2.16 10.03 0.18
N THR A 56 -1.00 10.08 0.84
CA THR A 56 -0.74 11.01 1.95
C THR A 56 -0.05 12.30 1.50
N GLY A 57 0.59 12.30 0.33
CA GLY A 57 1.45 13.40 -0.12
C GLY A 57 2.76 13.48 0.67
N ASP A 58 3.26 12.37 1.25
CA ASP A 58 4.47 12.37 2.08
C ASP A 58 5.71 12.89 1.33
N ASN A 59 5.76 12.79 0.00
CA ASN A 59 6.82 13.36 -0.84
C ASN A 59 6.86 14.91 -0.87
N LYS A 60 5.95 15.61 -0.17
CA LYS A 60 5.91 17.09 -0.09
C LYS A 60 5.87 17.78 -1.46
N ASN A 61 5.11 17.21 -2.41
CA ASN A 61 5.01 17.69 -3.79
C ASN A 61 6.33 17.67 -4.59
N MET A 62 7.31 16.85 -4.19
CA MET A 62 8.57 16.64 -4.93
C MET A 62 8.57 15.31 -5.68
N PRO A 63 9.28 15.19 -6.82
CA PRO A 63 9.63 13.90 -7.40
C PRO A 63 10.34 13.01 -6.37
N PHE A 64 10.16 11.70 -6.50
CA PHE A 64 10.74 10.75 -5.55
C PHE A 64 11.21 9.48 -6.25
N ILE A 65 12.07 8.73 -5.57
CA ILE A 65 12.61 7.46 -6.03
C ILE A 65 12.30 6.41 -4.97
N ILE A 66 11.88 5.22 -5.38
CA ILE A 66 11.79 4.05 -4.50
C ILE A 66 12.84 3.03 -4.95
N LEU A 67 13.65 2.57 -4.00
CA LEU A 67 14.60 1.47 -4.19
C LEU A 67 13.98 0.13 -3.77
N ASP A 68 13.74 -0.74 -4.73
CA ASP A 68 13.31 -2.12 -4.51
C ASP A 68 14.53 -3.02 -4.26
N LYS A 69 14.87 -3.22 -2.99
CA LYS A 69 16.01 -4.06 -2.61
C LYS A 69 15.82 -5.54 -2.97
N LYS A 70 14.58 -6.03 -3.06
CA LYS A 70 14.31 -7.43 -3.41
C LYS A 70 14.54 -7.70 -4.89
N GLN A 71 14.19 -6.73 -5.73
CA GLN A 71 14.37 -6.82 -7.19
C GLN A 71 15.65 -6.16 -7.70
N ALA A 72 16.45 -5.52 -6.82
CA ALA A 72 17.63 -4.73 -7.17
C ALA A 72 17.32 -3.71 -8.29
N LYS A 73 16.23 -2.96 -8.11
CA LYS A 73 15.75 -1.93 -9.06
C LYS A 73 15.42 -0.63 -8.35
N ILE A 74 15.60 0.48 -9.05
CA ILE A 74 15.03 1.78 -8.68
C ILE A 74 13.89 2.13 -9.62
N TYR A 75 12.88 2.80 -9.07
CA TYR A 75 11.78 3.41 -9.80
C TYR A 75 11.76 4.90 -9.49
N SER A 76 11.76 5.74 -10.52
CA SER A 76 11.65 7.20 -10.38
C SER A 76 10.23 7.64 -10.73
N PHE A 77 9.66 8.53 -9.92
CA PHE A 77 8.31 9.02 -10.08
C PHE A 77 8.28 10.55 -10.05
N GLN A 78 7.36 11.14 -10.82
CA GLN A 78 6.97 12.53 -10.66
C GLN A 78 6.31 12.77 -9.30
N LYS A 79 6.10 14.04 -8.94
CA LYS A 79 5.48 14.44 -7.67
C LYS A 79 4.07 13.86 -7.43
N ASP A 80 3.37 13.48 -8.49
CA ASP A 80 2.02 12.92 -8.45
C ASP A 80 2.00 11.39 -8.51
N GLY A 81 3.17 10.73 -8.60
CA GLY A 81 3.29 9.29 -8.70
C GLY A 81 3.36 8.75 -10.13
N GLN A 82 3.35 9.59 -11.18
CA GLN A 82 3.60 9.10 -12.54
C GLN A 82 5.02 8.56 -12.68
N LEU A 83 5.17 7.33 -13.21
CA LEU A 83 6.48 6.71 -13.46
C LEU A 83 7.28 7.50 -14.50
N LEU A 84 8.49 7.90 -14.14
CA LEU A 84 9.48 8.52 -15.04
C LEU A 84 10.42 7.50 -15.67
N GLY A 85 10.71 6.42 -14.95
CA GLY A 85 11.58 5.36 -15.45
C GLY A 85 12.03 4.40 -14.36
N GLU A 86 12.69 3.33 -14.79
CA GLU A 86 13.28 2.32 -13.92
C GLU A 86 14.69 1.94 -14.39
N ALA A 87 15.52 1.49 -13.45
CA ALA A 87 16.85 0.99 -13.75
C ALA A 87 17.30 -0.06 -12.71
N PRO A 88 18.21 -0.97 -13.06
CA PRO A 88 18.89 -1.80 -12.08
C PRO A 88 19.66 -0.96 -11.06
N ALA A 89 19.77 -1.46 -9.83
CA ALA A 89 20.50 -0.82 -8.74
C ALA A 89 21.56 -1.78 -8.17
N LEU A 90 22.76 -1.25 -7.89
CA LEU A 90 23.77 -1.99 -7.16
C LEU A 90 23.47 -1.91 -5.67
N LEU A 91 23.35 -3.07 -5.03
CA LEU A 91 23.13 -3.19 -3.59
C LEU A 91 24.39 -3.70 -2.91
N GLY A 92 24.52 -3.40 -1.63
CA GLY A 92 25.44 -4.10 -0.74
C GLY A 92 25.25 -5.62 -0.78
N ILE A 93 26.36 -6.35 -0.69
CA ILE A 93 26.39 -7.83 -0.78
C ILE A 93 25.78 -8.51 0.44
N ALA A 94 25.77 -7.85 1.60
CA ALA A 94 25.15 -8.39 2.80
C ALA A 94 23.66 -8.06 2.85
N ILE A 95 22.89 -9.05 3.28
CA ILE A 95 21.47 -8.89 3.58
C ILE A 95 21.35 -8.09 4.87
N GLY A 96 20.59 -7.01 4.85
CA GLY A 96 20.29 -6.23 6.03
C GLY A 96 19.74 -4.85 5.69
N ASP A 97 18.99 -4.32 6.65
CA ASP A 97 18.29 -3.03 6.53
C ASP A 97 18.89 -1.96 7.43
N TYR A 98 19.84 -2.36 8.28
CA TYR A 98 20.49 -1.50 9.25
C TYR A 98 21.84 -0.99 8.73
N TYR A 99 22.13 0.26 9.10
CA TYR A 99 23.44 0.86 8.94
C TYR A 99 24.37 0.41 10.07
N TYR A 100 25.56 -0.09 9.73
CA TYR A 100 26.59 -0.41 10.71
C TYR A 100 27.34 0.86 11.14
N PRO A 101 27.36 1.21 12.44
CA PRO A 101 28.01 2.42 12.93
C PRO A 101 29.48 2.50 12.49
N GLY A 102 29.91 3.68 12.08
CA GLY A 102 31.30 3.93 11.71
C GLY A 102 31.73 3.46 10.31
N THR A 103 30.87 2.77 9.55
CA THR A 103 31.25 2.24 8.21
C THR A 103 31.65 3.32 7.22
N GLY A 104 30.95 4.47 7.21
CA GLY A 104 31.31 5.62 6.37
C GLY A 104 32.66 6.27 6.68
N GLN A 105 33.30 5.94 7.82
CA GLN A 105 34.63 6.42 8.20
C GLN A 105 35.73 5.37 8.00
N LYS A 106 35.38 4.13 7.62
CA LYS A 106 36.35 3.07 7.33
C LYS A 106 36.89 3.21 5.92
N LEU A 107 38.12 2.74 5.71
CA LEU A 107 38.61 2.48 4.35
C LEU A 107 37.76 1.39 3.71
N MET A 108 37.58 1.44 2.38
CA MET A 108 36.77 0.44 1.66
C MET A 108 37.28 -1.00 1.87
N SER A 109 38.59 -1.18 2.06
CA SER A 109 39.22 -2.48 2.39
C SER A 109 38.81 -3.01 3.75
N ASP A 110 38.45 -2.12 4.68
CA ASP A 110 38.23 -2.43 6.09
C ASP A 110 36.74 -2.61 6.41
N ILE A 111 35.86 -2.32 5.45
CA ILE A 111 34.43 -2.61 5.55
C ILE A 111 34.24 -4.12 5.33
N LYS A 112 33.84 -4.81 6.41
CA LYS A 112 33.63 -6.25 6.39
C LYS A 112 32.45 -6.62 5.51
N VAL A 113 32.41 -7.86 5.03
CA VAL A 113 31.35 -8.30 4.09
C VAL A 113 29.97 -8.11 4.70
N GLU A 114 29.79 -8.49 5.97
CA GLU A 114 28.54 -8.35 6.74
C GLU A 114 28.11 -6.90 6.97
N GLU A 115 29.03 -5.94 6.84
CA GLU A 115 28.78 -4.51 7.00
C GLU A 115 28.37 -3.83 5.68
N ARG A 116 28.52 -4.52 4.54
CA ARG A 116 28.18 -4.01 3.20
C ARG A 116 26.70 -4.22 2.91
N THR A 117 25.84 -3.59 3.69
CA THR A 117 24.37 -3.61 3.51
C THR A 117 23.90 -2.40 2.70
N THR A 118 22.65 -2.43 2.23
CA THR A 118 21.95 -1.23 1.75
C THR A 118 20.87 -0.88 2.76
N PRO A 119 21.09 0.14 3.62
CA PRO A 119 20.12 0.47 4.65
C PRO A 119 18.74 0.80 4.06
N ALA A 120 17.68 0.30 4.69
CA ALA A 120 16.34 0.83 4.42
C ALA A 120 16.19 2.19 5.11
N GLY A 121 15.36 3.06 4.53
CA GLY A 121 15.03 4.31 5.17
C GLY A 121 14.59 5.38 4.19
N ARG A 122 14.35 6.56 4.75
CA ARG A 122 14.04 7.76 3.99
C ARG A 122 15.29 8.60 3.84
N PHE A 123 15.62 8.96 2.61
CA PHE A 123 16.77 9.79 2.28
C PHE A 123 16.30 11.07 1.61
N HIS A 124 16.90 12.18 2.00
CA HIS A 124 16.66 13.50 1.42
C HIS A 124 17.97 13.98 0.79
N GLY A 125 17.89 14.56 -0.41
CA GLY A 125 19.01 15.20 -1.11
C GLY A 125 19.01 16.71 -0.92
#